data_AF-A0A7G2IKY1-F1
#
_entry.id   AF-A0A7G2IKY1-F1
#
_cell.length_a   1.000
_cell.length_b   1.000
_cell.length_c   1.000
_cell.angle_alpha   90.00
_cell.angle_beta   90.00
_cell.angle_gamma   90.00
#
_symmetry.space_group_name_H-M   'P 1'
#
loop_
_entity.id
_entity.type
_entity.pdbx_description
1 polymer ?
#
loop_
_entity_poly.entity_id
_entity_poly.type
_entity_poly.pdbx_seq_one_letter_code
_entity_poly.pdbx_strand_id
1 'polypeptide(L)'
;MRQLKYGEIILPRALRQWLLTSGLAVFFSRDVQLRWVGPQLTRRVKRHVDVPLSFADGYPYLLANEASLRDVQQRCPASVKMEQFRPNLVVSGAGAWEEDTWKVIRIGDVIFDVAKPCSRCIFTTVSPEKGQKHPSGEPLATLQTFRTAVDNGDVDFGQNLIARNSGVIRVGDEVEILATGPARAYGAAESDDTVAEQQPDATVLIDWQGQTFRGNNQQVLLEQLENQGIRVPYSCRAGICGCCRIRLVDGEVSPLKKSAIGDDGTILCCSCVPKTAIRLES
;
A
#
# COMPACT_ATOMS: atom_id res chain seq x y z
N MET A 1 -13.10 0.01 -27.21
CA MET A 1 -12.15 1.09 -26.83
C MET A 1 -12.42 1.44 -25.36
N ARG A 2 -11.50 1.13 -24.43
CA ARG A 2 -11.64 1.56 -23.02
C ARG A 2 -11.19 3.02 -22.91
N GLN A 3 -12.06 3.89 -22.40
CA GLN A 3 -11.68 5.27 -22.04
C GLN A 3 -10.55 5.23 -21.00
N LEU A 4 -9.49 5.99 -21.25
CA LEU A 4 -8.33 6.13 -20.38
C LEU A 4 -8.71 7.06 -19.22
N LYS A 5 -8.67 6.57 -17.97
CA LYS A 5 -9.04 7.38 -16.80
C LYS A 5 -8.07 8.56 -16.49
N TYR A 6 -6.83 8.53 -16.99
CA TYR A 6 -5.78 9.46 -16.55
C TYR A 6 -4.86 10.03 -17.65
N GLY A 7 -5.26 9.98 -18.93
CA GLY A 7 -4.44 10.54 -20.03
C GLY A 7 -3.15 9.76 -20.33
N GLU A 8 -3.05 8.51 -19.86
CA GLU A 8 -1.87 7.67 -20.04
C GLU A 8 -1.61 7.30 -21.50
N ILE A 9 -0.35 7.36 -21.91
CA ILE A 9 0.08 7.03 -23.27
C ILE A 9 0.58 5.58 -23.31
N ILE A 10 0.21 4.87 -24.36
CA ILE A 10 0.70 3.52 -24.61
C ILE A 10 2.11 3.61 -25.21
N LEU A 11 3.10 2.99 -24.56
CA LEU A 11 4.53 3.02 -24.92
C LEU A 11 4.83 2.65 -26.39
N PRO A 12 5.96 3.08 -26.97
CA PRO A 12 6.31 2.83 -28.39
C PRO A 12 6.17 1.36 -28.83
N ARG A 13 5.84 1.14 -30.11
CA ARG A 13 5.50 -0.19 -30.67
C ARG A 13 6.60 -1.24 -30.45
N ALA A 14 7.88 -0.87 -30.52
CA ALA A 14 9.01 -1.76 -30.27
C ALA A 14 9.02 -2.31 -28.83
N LEU A 15 8.75 -1.47 -27.83
CA LEU A 15 8.68 -1.88 -26.42
C LEU A 15 7.47 -2.78 -26.16
N ARG A 16 6.33 -2.48 -26.82
CA ARG A 16 5.14 -3.34 -26.78
C ARG A 16 5.39 -4.73 -27.37
N GLN A 17 6.10 -4.81 -28.49
CA GLN A 17 6.39 -6.09 -29.15
C GLN A 17 7.26 -6.99 -28.26
N TRP A 18 8.29 -6.41 -27.61
CA TRP A 18 9.13 -7.14 -26.65
C TRP A 18 8.31 -7.65 -25.44
N LEU A 19 7.42 -6.81 -24.89
CA LEU A 19 6.56 -7.17 -23.76
C LEU A 19 5.63 -8.36 -24.05
N LEU A 20 5.12 -8.45 -25.28
CA LEU A 20 4.16 -9.47 -25.72
C LEU A 20 4.82 -10.80 -26.11
N THR A 21 6.04 -10.77 -26.65
CA THR A 21 6.68 -11.97 -27.24
C THR A 21 7.78 -12.58 -26.39
N SER A 22 8.39 -11.82 -25.46
CA SER A 22 9.51 -12.32 -24.64
C SER A 22 9.62 -11.62 -23.27
N GLY A 23 8.58 -10.88 -22.87
CA GLY A 23 8.62 -10.00 -21.69
C GLY A 23 7.54 -10.32 -20.64
N LEU A 24 6.96 -9.28 -20.06
CA LEU A 24 6.06 -9.39 -18.90
C LEU A 24 4.82 -10.27 -19.14
N ALA A 25 4.30 -10.37 -20.37
CA ALA A 25 3.13 -11.19 -20.66
C ALA A 25 3.40 -12.69 -20.48
N VAL A 26 4.62 -13.13 -20.85
CA VAL A 26 5.09 -14.49 -20.63
C VAL A 26 5.34 -14.72 -19.13
N PHE A 27 6.01 -13.77 -18.46
CA PHE A 27 6.27 -13.86 -17.03
C PHE A 27 4.99 -13.96 -16.18
N PHE A 28 3.99 -13.12 -16.46
CA PHE A 28 2.72 -13.11 -15.73
C PHE A 28 1.69 -14.09 -16.28
N SER A 29 2.00 -14.82 -17.35
CA SER A 29 1.08 -15.74 -18.05
C SER A 29 -0.28 -15.09 -18.36
N ARG A 30 -0.29 -13.78 -18.67
CA ARG A 30 -1.49 -13.00 -18.99
C ARG A 30 -1.14 -11.75 -19.77
N ASP A 31 -2.13 -11.23 -20.51
CA ASP A 31 -1.98 -9.97 -21.22
C ASP A 31 -1.76 -8.80 -20.24
N VAL A 32 -0.60 -8.16 -20.37
CA VAL A 32 -0.24 -6.97 -19.59
C VAL A 32 0.22 -5.85 -20.50
N GLN A 33 0.08 -4.62 -20.02
CA GLN A 33 0.52 -3.43 -20.74
C GLN A 33 1.33 -2.55 -19.78
N LEU A 34 2.49 -2.11 -20.24
CA LEU A 34 3.24 -1.06 -19.55
C LEU A 34 2.72 0.30 -20.03
N ARG A 35 2.45 1.19 -19.07
CA ARG A 35 1.85 2.51 -19.29
C ARG A 35 2.77 3.60 -18.78
N TRP A 36 2.67 4.77 -19.42
CA TRP A 36 3.36 5.97 -18.99
C TRP A 36 2.35 7.10 -18.81
N VAL A 37 2.43 7.79 -17.67
CA VAL A 37 1.55 8.92 -17.31
C VAL A 37 1.76 10.17 -18.16
N GLY A 38 2.77 10.16 -19.04
CA GLY A 38 3.10 11.31 -19.89
C GLY A 38 3.84 12.42 -19.13
N PRO A 39 4.16 13.53 -19.82
CA PRO A 39 4.88 14.65 -19.22
C PRO A 39 4.00 15.50 -18.29
N GLN A 40 2.67 15.48 -18.50
CA GLN A 40 1.70 16.23 -17.70
C GLN A 40 0.93 15.27 -16.80
N LEU A 41 1.30 15.26 -15.53
CA LEU A 41 0.64 14.43 -14.53
C LEU A 41 -0.78 14.96 -14.26
N THR A 42 -1.78 14.08 -14.23
CA THR A 42 -3.18 14.42 -13.94
C THR A 42 -3.60 14.09 -12.51
N ARG A 43 -2.98 13.07 -11.88
CA ARG A 43 -3.21 12.76 -10.47
C ARG A 43 -2.55 13.79 -9.55
N ARG A 44 -3.15 13.99 -8.39
CA ARG A 44 -2.70 14.90 -7.32
C ARG A 44 -2.67 14.21 -5.98
N VAL A 45 -1.81 14.70 -5.10
CA VAL A 45 -1.78 14.27 -3.69
C VAL A 45 -3.08 14.72 -3.02
N LYS A 46 -3.72 13.82 -2.25
CA LYS A 46 -4.96 14.14 -1.53
C LYS A 46 -4.67 15.27 -0.52
N ARG A 47 -5.51 16.32 -0.52
CA ARG A 47 -5.33 17.56 0.26
C ARG A 47 -4.17 18.48 -0.17
N HIS A 48 -3.45 18.15 -1.24
CA HIS A 48 -2.42 19.01 -1.85
C HIS A 48 -2.61 19.03 -3.38
N VAL A 49 -3.62 19.80 -3.84
CA VAL A 49 -4.08 19.79 -5.24
C VAL A 49 -3.06 20.31 -6.24
N ASP A 50 -2.05 21.03 -5.79
CA ASP A 50 -0.97 21.55 -6.64
C ASP A 50 0.19 20.56 -6.78
N VAL A 51 0.22 19.50 -5.96
CA VAL A 51 1.32 18.53 -5.95
C VAL A 51 0.98 17.38 -6.91
N PRO A 52 1.68 17.26 -8.05
CA PRO A 52 1.43 16.20 -9.01
C PRO A 52 1.88 14.84 -8.46
N LEU A 53 1.14 13.79 -8.83
CA LEU A 53 1.43 12.41 -8.44
C LEU A 53 1.43 11.52 -9.68
N SER A 54 2.37 10.58 -9.74
CA SER A 54 2.44 9.58 -10.81
C SER A 54 1.61 8.34 -10.44
N PHE A 55 2.13 7.14 -10.67
CA PHE A 55 1.56 5.87 -10.18
C PHE A 55 1.87 5.57 -8.71
N ALA A 56 2.56 6.48 -8.00
CA ALA A 56 2.74 6.38 -6.56
C ALA A 56 1.39 6.35 -5.83
N ASP A 57 1.35 5.70 -4.65
CA ASP A 57 0.11 5.43 -3.93
C ASP A 57 -0.55 6.73 -3.44
N GLY A 58 0.17 7.51 -2.61
CA GLY A 58 -0.36 8.72 -1.99
C GLY A 58 0.55 9.95 -2.00
N TYR A 59 1.88 9.78 -1.98
CA TYR A 59 2.85 10.88 -1.91
C TYR A 59 4.04 10.67 -2.84
N PRO A 60 4.72 11.74 -3.29
CA PRO A 60 5.81 11.63 -4.26
C PRO A 60 7.05 10.91 -3.72
N TYR A 61 7.35 11.09 -2.42
CA TYR A 61 8.54 10.55 -1.79
C TYR A 61 8.23 9.92 -0.44
N LEU A 62 9.00 8.88 -0.11
CA LEU A 62 9.01 8.24 1.20
C LEU A 62 10.44 8.27 1.76
N LEU A 63 10.57 8.76 2.99
CA LEU A 63 11.80 8.72 3.78
C LEU A 63 11.73 7.60 4.82
N ALA A 64 12.83 6.89 5.01
CA ALA A 64 13.01 5.92 6.08
C ALA A 64 14.36 6.10 6.77
N ASN A 65 14.41 5.81 8.07
CA ASN A 65 15.62 5.91 8.88
C ASN A 65 16.21 4.51 9.14
N GLU A 66 17.52 4.36 8.93
CA GLU A 66 18.24 3.11 9.18
C GLU A 66 18.20 2.69 10.66
N ALA A 67 18.19 3.64 11.59
CA ALA A 67 18.08 3.34 13.02
C ALA A 67 16.71 2.75 13.36
N SER A 68 15.64 3.29 12.78
CA SER A 68 14.28 2.74 12.91
C SER A 68 14.15 1.34 12.31
N LEU A 69 14.77 1.10 11.15
CA LEU A 69 14.82 -0.26 10.58
C LEU A 69 15.54 -1.25 11.52
N ARG A 70 16.67 -0.84 12.11
CA ARG A 70 17.42 -1.67 13.06
C ARG A 70 16.61 -2.01 14.30
N ASP A 71 15.84 -1.06 14.84
CA ASP A 71 14.93 -1.34 15.96
C ASP A 71 13.84 -2.35 15.56
N VAL A 72 13.28 -2.27 14.35
CA VAL A 72 12.35 -3.30 13.83
C VAL A 72 13.05 -4.66 13.71
N GLN A 73 14.26 -4.71 13.16
CA GLN A 73 15.03 -5.96 12.99
C GLN A 73 15.36 -6.63 14.33
N GLN A 74 15.56 -5.86 15.40
CA GLN A 74 15.81 -6.41 16.74
C GLN A 74 14.55 -7.04 17.36
N ARG A 75 13.37 -6.58 16.97
CA ARG A 75 12.07 -7.08 17.47
C ARG A 75 11.48 -8.18 16.58
N CYS A 76 11.82 -8.18 15.29
CA CYS A 76 11.22 -9.06 14.30
C CYS A 76 12.00 -10.38 14.20
N PRO A 77 11.33 -11.54 14.32
CA PRO A 77 12.00 -12.84 14.14
C PRO A 77 12.40 -13.12 12.69
N ALA A 78 11.79 -12.41 11.72
CA ALA A 78 12.10 -12.54 10.31
C ALA A 78 13.20 -11.56 9.88
N SER A 79 13.94 -11.91 8.83
CA SER A 79 14.88 -10.97 8.20
C SER A 79 14.09 -9.87 7.47
N VAL A 80 14.21 -8.64 7.98
CA VAL A 80 13.55 -7.46 7.42
C VAL A 80 14.58 -6.63 6.65
N LYS A 81 14.24 -6.22 5.42
CA LYS A 81 15.07 -5.34 4.59
C LYS A 81 14.38 -4.02 4.29
N MET A 82 15.17 -2.97 4.05
CA MET A 82 14.64 -1.62 3.79
C MET A 82 13.73 -1.58 2.55
N GLU A 83 14.04 -2.38 1.53
CA GLU A 83 13.34 -2.47 0.26
C GLU A 83 11.88 -2.94 0.41
N GLN A 84 11.55 -3.66 1.49
CA GLN A 84 10.17 -4.05 1.81
C GLN A 84 9.28 -2.81 2.07
N PHE A 85 9.86 -1.73 2.58
CA PHE A 85 9.16 -0.47 2.85
C PHE A 85 9.14 0.49 1.66
N ARG A 86 9.96 0.21 0.63
CA ARG A 86 10.04 0.95 -0.64
C ARG A 86 10.30 2.46 -0.48
N PRO A 87 11.24 2.90 0.39
CA PRO A 87 11.57 4.32 0.49
C PRO A 87 12.26 4.82 -0.77
N ASN A 88 12.18 6.13 -1.00
CA ASN A 88 13.00 6.84 -1.98
C ASN A 88 14.28 7.37 -1.34
N LEU A 89 14.19 7.79 -0.07
CA LEU A 89 15.28 8.37 0.71
C LEU A 89 15.51 7.53 1.95
N VAL A 90 16.75 7.12 2.16
CA VAL A 90 17.18 6.42 3.37
C VAL A 90 18.19 7.30 4.08
N VAL A 91 17.94 7.59 5.36
CA VAL A 91 18.79 8.45 6.18
C VAL A 91 19.45 7.66 7.29
N SER A 92 20.68 8.05 7.62
CA SER A 92 21.51 7.50 8.68
C SER A 92 21.94 8.63 9.63
N GLY A 93 22.43 8.29 10.82
CA GLY A 93 22.96 9.26 11.79
C GLY A 93 21.94 9.82 12.78
N ALA A 94 20.64 9.71 12.48
CA ALA A 94 19.55 9.94 13.43
C ALA A 94 19.37 8.73 14.37
N GLY A 95 18.89 9.00 15.59
CA GLY A 95 18.37 8.00 16.52
C GLY A 95 17.13 7.30 15.96
N ALA A 96 16.79 6.13 16.51
CA ALA A 96 15.61 5.39 16.07
C ALA A 96 14.34 6.23 16.32
N TRP A 97 13.47 6.31 15.31
CA TRP A 97 12.18 6.98 15.33
C TRP A 97 12.22 8.51 15.44
N GLU A 98 13.39 9.13 15.42
CA GLU A 98 13.51 10.60 15.48
C GLU A 98 12.78 11.30 14.31
N GLU A 99 12.70 10.62 13.16
CA GLU A 99 12.01 11.13 11.97
C GLU A 99 10.52 11.40 12.19
N ASP A 100 9.91 10.82 13.22
CA ASP A 100 8.50 11.05 13.56
C ASP A 100 8.24 12.49 14.03
N THR A 101 9.27 13.18 14.51
CA THR A 101 9.18 14.58 14.98
C THR A 101 9.42 15.61 13.89
N TRP A 102 9.99 15.20 12.74
CA TRP A 102 10.40 16.14 11.71
C TRP A 102 9.17 16.72 11.00
N LYS A 103 9.22 18.02 10.69
CA LYS A 103 8.17 18.73 9.94
C LYS A 103 8.71 19.32 8.65
N VAL A 104 9.93 19.85 8.69
CA VAL A 104 10.61 20.36 7.50
C VAL A 104 12.07 19.94 7.57
N ILE A 105 12.59 19.38 6.49
CA ILE A 105 14.00 18.98 6.37
C ILE A 105 14.59 19.55 5.08
N ARG A 106 15.91 19.72 5.05
CA ARG A 106 16.69 20.06 3.87
C ARG A 106 17.72 18.96 3.60
N ILE A 107 17.82 18.55 2.34
CA ILE A 107 18.81 17.59 1.86
C ILE A 107 19.47 18.22 0.63
N GLY A 108 20.76 18.52 0.72
CA GLY A 108 21.42 19.39 -0.27
C GLY A 108 20.68 20.72 -0.40
N ASP A 109 20.28 21.08 -1.62
CA ASP A 109 19.53 22.32 -1.90
C ASP A 109 17.99 22.12 -1.88
N VAL A 110 17.50 20.91 -1.61
CA VAL A 110 16.07 20.59 -1.70
C VAL A 110 15.44 20.58 -0.32
N ILE A 111 14.37 21.37 -0.15
CA ILE A 111 13.58 21.43 1.07
C ILE A 111 12.36 20.53 0.92
N PHE A 112 12.10 19.71 1.93
CA PHE A 112 10.95 18.81 2.00
C PHE A 112 10.05 19.15 3.18
N ASP A 113 8.75 19.17 2.92
CA ASP A 113 7.71 19.07 3.94
C ASP A 113 7.50 17.60 4.31
N VAL A 114 7.58 17.30 5.61
CA VAL A 114 7.21 16.00 6.17
C VAL A 114 5.70 15.98 6.35
N ALA A 115 5.01 15.43 5.34
CA ALA A 115 3.56 15.58 5.21
C ALA A 115 2.78 14.73 6.22
N LYS A 116 3.16 13.46 6.41
CA LYS A 116 2.58 12.56 7.40
C LYS A 116 3.37 11.25 7.56
N PRO A 117 3.21 10.55 8.70
CA PRO A 117 3.62 9.16 8.83
C PRO A 117 3.02 8.30 7.72
N CYS A 118 3.76 7.30 7.29
CA CYS A 118 3.37 6.48 6.18
C CYS A 118 2.89 5.09 6.65
N SER A 119 1.59 4.87 6.47
CA SER A 119 0.92 3.66 6.90
C SER A 119 1.30 2.49 6.02
N ARG A 120 1.63 1.38 6.67
CA ARG A 120 2.10 0.16 6.04
C ARG A 120 0.93 -0.76 5.75
N CYS A 121 1.16 -1.69 4.85
CA CYS A 121 0.16 -2.67 4.44
C CYS A 121 0.85 -4.00 4.16
N ILE A 122 0.04 -5.00 3.81
CA ILE A 122 0.50 -6.37 3.53
C ILE A 122 1.65 -6.46 2.52
N PHE A 123 1.86 -5.46 1.66
CA PHE A 123 2.99 -5.47 0.73
C PHE A 123 4.36 -5.42 1.40
N THR A 124 4.46 -4.92 2.64
CA THR A 124 5.72 -5.01 3.39
C THR A 124 6.09 -6.44 3.71
N THR A 125 5.15 -7.38 3.69
CA THR A 125 5.41 -8.80 4.00
C THR A 125 5.91 -9.60 2.80
N VAL A 126 5.95 -8.99 1.61
CA VAL A 126 6.43 -9.66 0.40
C VAL A 126 7.95 -9.55 0.34
N SER A 127 8.63 -10.70 0.32
CA SER A 127 10.07 -10.77 0.11
C SER A 127 10.46 -10.18 -1.25
N PRO A 128 11.36 -9.17 -1.31
CA PRO A 128 11.82 -8.61 -2.58
C PRO A 128 12.55 -9.62 -3.48
N GLU A 129 13.21 -10.61 -2.87
CA GLU A 129 13.96 -11.65 -3.60
C GLU A 129 13.05 -12.75 -4.13
N LYS A 130 12.09 -13.21 -3.31
CA LYS A 130 11.26 -14.38 -3.64
C LYS A 130 9.90 -14.01 -4.23
N GLY A 131 9.45 -12.77 -4.07
CA GLY A 131 8.12 -12.33 -4.50
C GLY A 131 6.96 -12.96 -3.70
N GLN A 132 7.24 -13.58 -2.56
CA GLN A 132 6.27 -14.32 -1.75
C GLN A 132 6.01 -13.59 -0.43
N LYS A 133 4.76 -13.62 0.03
CA LYS A 133 4.37 -13.11 1.36
C LYS A 133 5.00 -13.97 2.46
N HIS A 134 5.42 -13.35 3.55
CA HIS A 134 5.85 -14.07 4.74
C HIS A 134 4.65 -14.81 5.36
N PRO A 135 4.77 -16.10 5.72
CA PRO A 135 3.65 -16.91 6.18
C PRO A 135 3.01 -16.37 7.46
N SER A 136 3.79 -15.75 8.35
CA SER A 136 3.29 -15.10 9.57
C SER A 136 3.02 -13.59 9.42
N GLY A 137 3.05 -13.04 8.21
CA GLY A 137 2.75 -11.62 8.00
C GLY A 137 3.84 -10.63 8.46
N GLU A 138 5.08 -11.08 8.63
CA GLU A 138 6.21 -10.21 9.01
C GLU A 138 6.69 -9.34 7.85
N PRO A 139 7.15 -8.09 8.10
CA PRO A 139 7.35 -7.45 9.41
C PRO A 139 6.11 -6.72 9.95
N LEU A 140 4.97 -6.81 9.27
CA LEU A 140 3.77 -6.05 9.64
C LEU A 140 3.24 -6.48 11.01
N ALA A 141 3.25 -7.78 11.29
CA ALA A 141 2.90 -8.34 12.60
C ALA A 141 3.78 -7.75 13.72
N THR A 142 5.10 -7.72 13.54
CA THR A 142 6.00 -7.07 14.51
C THR A 142 5.68 -5.58 14.69
N LEU A 143 5.47 -4.83 13.60
CA LEU A 143 5.14 -3.41 13.68
C LEU A 143 3.82 -3.15 14.42
N GLN A 144 2.81 -4.00 14.26
CA GLN A 144 1.53 -3.87 14.99
C GLN A 144 1.72 -3.88 16.52
N THR A 145 2.77 -4.51 17.03
CA THR A 145 3.02 -4.59 18.48
C THR A 145 3.52 -3.29 19.11
N PHE A 146 3.93 -2.28 18.33
CA PHE A 146 4.47 -1.03 18.91
C PHE A 146 4.38 0.21 18.01
N ARG A 147 3.98 0.07 16.74
CA ARG A 147 3.86 1.14 15.75
C ARG A 147 2.42 1.35 15.30
N THR A 148 1.45 0.90 16.09
CA THR A 148 0.04 1.14 15.84
C THR A 148 -0.33 2.51 16.39
N ALA A 149 -0.79 3.41 15.52
CA ALA A 149 -1.15 4.76 15.87
C ALA A 149 -2.40 4.78 16.76
N VAL A 150 -2.33 5.46 17.90
CA VAL A 150 -3.41 5.47 18.91
C VAL A 150 -4.68 6.14 18.40
N ASP A 151 -4.56 7.11 17.51
CA ASP A 151 -5.67 7.92 17.02
C ASP A 151 -6.48 7.25 15.89
N ASN A 152 -5.90 6.35 15.10
CA ASN A 152 -6.61 5.74 13.97
C ASN A 152 -6.28 4.26 13.68
N GLY A 153 -5.37 3.64 14.43
CA GLY A 153 -4.98 2.24 14.25
C GLY A 153 -4.08 1.96 13.05
N ASP A 154 -3.57 2.97 12.33
CA ASP A 154 -2.62 2.75 11.25
C ASP A 154 -1.28 2.25 11.81
N VAL A 155 -0.68 1.26 11.14
CA VAL A 155 0.65 0.75 11.47
C VAL A 155 1.69 1.52 10.65
N ASP A 156 2.50 2.37 11.28
CA ASP A 156 3.34 3.34 10.57
C ASP A 156 4.84 3.00 10.61
N PHE A 157 5.50 3.18 9.46
CA PHE A 157 6.97 3.14 9.33
C PHE A 157 7.41 4.12 8.23
N GLY A 158 8.36 5.00 8.52
CA GLY A 158 8.82 6.03 7.60
C GLY A 158 7.82 7.17 7.39
N GLN A 159 8.26 8.21 6.68
CA GLN A 159 7.59 9.49 6.54
C GLN A 159 7.35 9.88 5.08
N ASN A 160 6.12 10.26 4.74
CA ASN A 160 5.81 10.77 3.39
C ASN A 160 6.27 12.22 3.24
N LEU A 161 6.94 12.54 2.14
CA LEU A 161 7.48 13.88 1.89
C LEU A 161 6.91 14.53 0.63
N ILE A 162 6.90 15.87 0.64
CA ILE A 162 6.62 16.72 -0.51
C ILE A 162 7.80 17.69 -0.67
N ALA A 163 8.40 17.74 -1.85
CA ALA A 163 9.46 18.70 -2.14
C ALA A 163 8.88 20.10 -2.42
N ARG A 164 9.44 21.14 -1.79
CA ARG A 164 9.05 22.54 -2.01
C ARG A 164 9.69 23.14 -3.26
N ASN A 165 10.86 22.64 -3.62
CA ASN A 165 11.64 23.08 -4.77
C ASN A 165 12.25 21.89 -5.50
N SER A 166 12.82 22.14 -6.67
CA SER A 166 13.56 21.14 -7.44
C SER A 166 15.06 21.36 -7.27
N GLY A 167 15.83 20.27 -7.32
CA GLY A 167 17.28 20.30 -7.20
C GLY A 167 17.84 18.89 -7.31
N VAL A 168 19.16 18.77 -7.22
CA VAL A 168 19.86 17.48 -7.21
C VAL A 168 20.28 17.18 -5.79
N ILE A 169 19.89 16.00 -5.30
CA ILE A 169 20.39 15.44 -4.05
C ILE A 169 21.26 14.22 -4.38
N ARG A 170 22.23 13.92 -3.51
CA ARG A 170 23.18 12.82 -3.66
C ARG A 170 23.27 12.01 -2.38
N VAL A 171 23.67 10.74 -2.52
CA VAL A 171 24.07 9.93 -1.38
C VAL A 171 25.26 10.62 -0.70
N GLY A 172 25.16 10.79 0.61
CA GLY A 172 26.15 11.50 1.41
C GLY A 172 25.82 12.97 1.67
N ASP A 173 24.78 13.54 1.05
CA ASP A 173 24.30 14.88 1.42
C ASP A 173 23.79 14.89 2.86
N GLU A 174 24.09 15.96 3.59
CA GLU A 174 23.63 16.16 4.95
C GLU A 174 22.12 16.41 5.00
N VAL A 175 21.46 15.87 6.02
CA VAL A 175 20.05 16.11 6.31
C VAL A 175 19.96 17.10 7.46
N GLU A 176 19.51 18.31 7.17
CA GLU A 176 19.28 19.33 8.18
C GLU A 176 17.80 19.38 8.56
N ILE A 177 17.51 19.35 9.86
CA ILE A 177 16.15 19.48 10.38
C ILE A 177 15.83 20.96 10.59
N LEU A 178 14.97 21.51 9.72
CA LEU A 178 14.59 22.93 9.75
C LEU A 178 13.43 23.22 10.69
N ALA A 179 12.55 22.24 10.92
CA ALA A 179 11.45 22.36 11.86
C ALA A 179 11.06 20.99 12.42
N THR A 180 10.73 20.96 13.71
CA THR A 180 10.21 19.80 14.43
C THR A 180 8.83 20.08 14.99
N GLY A 181 8.15 19.02 15.41
CA GLY A 181 6.89 19.08 16.13
C GLY A 181 6.66 17.77 16.89
N PRO A 182 5.50 17.64 17.55
CA PRO A 182 5.19 16.41 18.28
C PRO A 182 5.14 15.22 17.32
N ALA A 183 5.73 14.11 17.75
CA ALA A 183 5.57 12.81 17.12
C ALA A 183 4.13 12.32 17.32
N ARG A 184 3.68 11.46 16.39
CA ARG A 184 2.42 10.73 16.58
C ARG A 184 2.57 9.74 17.74
N ALA A 185 1.52 9.59 18.54
CA ALA A 185 1.50 8.60 19.60
C ALA A 185 1.28 7.20 19.03
N TYR A 186 2.13 6.26 19.44
CA TYR A 186 2.03 4.86 19.06
C TYR A 186 1.91 3.97 20.29
N GLY A 187 1.24 2.85 20.12
CA GLY A 187 1.17 1.78 21.09
C GLY A 187 1.28 0.41 20.42
N ALA A 188 1.20 -0.62 21.24
CA ALA A 188 0.74 -1.91 20.73
C ALA A 188 -0.68 -1.72 20.19
N ALA A 189 -1.02 -2.43 19.12
CA ALA A 189 -2.42 -2.65 18.84
C ALA A 189 -3.04 -3.19 20.14
N GLU A 190 -3.95 -2.42 20.77
CA GLU A 190 -4.95 -3.05 21.63
C GLU A 190 -5.54 -4.16 20.77
N SER A 191 -5.63 -5.37 21.32
CA SER A 191 -6.10 -6.58 20.63
C SER A 191 -7.59 -6.49 20.27
N ASP A 192 -7.92 -5.48 19.50
CA ASP A 192 -9.16 -5.29 18.76
C ASP A 192 -8.94 -5.72 17.30
N ASP A 193 -7.69 -6.03 16.93
CA ASP A 193 -7.41 -7.06 15.95
C ASP A 193 -7.85 -8.39 16.58
N THR A 194 -9.11 -8.74 16.30
CA THR A 194 -9.32 -10.07 15.74
C THR A 194 -8.24 -10.22 14.66
N VAL A 195 -7.10 -10.83 15.03
CA VAL A 195 -6.52 -11.89 14.19
C VAL A 195 -7.77 -12.58 13.69
N ALA A 196 -8.12 -12.39 12.41
CA ALA A 196 -9.25 -13.08 11.83
C ALA A 196 -9.10 -14.48 12.39
N GLU A 197 -10.01 -14.89 13.29
CA GLU A 197 -9.88 -16.19 13.94
C GLU A 197 -9.52 -17.10 12.81
N GLN A 198 -8.48 -17.92 12.95
CA GLN A 198 -8.17 -18.91 11.94
C GLN A 198 -9.38 -19.83 11.90
N GLN A 199 -10.39 -19.37 11.19
CA GLN A 199 -11.62 -20.05 10.98
C GLN A 199 -11.18 -21.24 10.15
N PRO A 200 -11.66 -22.43 10.50
CA PRO A 200 -11.41 -23.60 9.69
C PRO A 200 -11.68 -23.23 8.23
N ASP A 201 -10.79 -23.67 7.34
CA ASP A 201 -10.95 -23.41 5.91
C ASP A 201 -12.35 -23.87 5.50
N ALA A 202 -13.16 -22.90 5.09
CA ALA A 202 -14.57 -23.08 4.83
C ALA A 202 -14.90 -22.54 3.45
N THR A 203 -15.67 -23.33 2.71
CA THR A 203 -16.24 -22.88 1.44
C THR A 203 -17.39 -21.92 1.72
N VAL A 204 -17.37 -20.77 1.06
CA VAL A 204 -18.48 -19.80 1.08
C VAL A 204 -19.07 -19.65 -0.31
N LEU A 205 -20.34 -19.25 -0.41
CA LEU A 205 -20.95 -18.89 -1.68
C LEU A 205 -20.81 -17.38 -1.90
N ILE A 206 -20.28 -17.01 -3.06
CA ILE A 206 -20.12 -15.61 -3.45
C ILE A 206 -21.05 -15.38 -4.65
N ASP A 207 -22.03 -14.49 -4.47
CA ASP A 207 -22.87 -13.99 -5.55
C ASP A 207 -22.36 -12.63 -6.04
N TRP A 208 -22.00 -12.56 -7.31
CA TRP A 208 -21.63 -11.33 -8.00
C TRP A 208 -22.66 -11.05 -9.09
N GLN A 209 -23.53 -10.06 -8.88
CA GLN A 209 -24.55 -9.65 -9.86
C GLN A 209 -25.40 -10.82 -10.38
N GLY A 210 -25.78 -11.77 -9.51
CA GLY A 210 -26.56 -12.96 -9.87
C GLY A 210 -25.73 -14.13 -10.42
N GLN A 211 -24.42 -13.99 -10.57
CA GLN A 211 -23.51 -15.10 -10.84
C GLN A 211 -22.93 -15.63 -9.53
N THR A 212 -23.36 -16.82 -9.12
CA THR A 212 -22.86 -17.48 -7.92
C THR A 212 -21.69 -18.41 -8.22
N PHE A 213 -20.65 -18.37 -7.39
CA PHE A 213 -19.54 -19.31 -7.42
C PHE A 213 -19.08 -19.69 -6.00
N ARG A 214 -18.28 -20.75 -5.91
CA ARG A 214 -17.70 -21.22 -4.64
C ARG A 214 -16.39 -20.47 -4.38
N GLY A 215 -16.35 -19.78 -3.25
CA GLY A 215 -15.17 -19.14 -2.68
C GLY A 215 -14.74 -19.76 -1.36
N ASN A 216 -13.88 -19.08 -0.62
CA ASN A 216 -13.42 -19.46 0.72
C ASN A 216 -13.31 -18.25 1.66
N ASN A 217 -13.14 -18.54 2.95
CA ASN A 217 -12.92 -17.56 4.01
C ASN A 217 -11.43 -17.26 4.28
N GLN A 218 -10.53 -17.57 3.33
CA GLN A 218 -9.08 -17.39 3.48
C GLN A 218 -8.51 -16.33 2.51
N GLN A 219 -9.16 -16.12 1.37
CA GLN A 219 -8.70 -15.24 0.30
C GLN A 219 -9.50 -13.93 0.23
N VAL A 220 -8.84 -12.84 -0.13
CA VAL A 220 -9.52 -11.55 -0.34
C VAL A 220 -10.48 -11.64 -1.54
N LEU A 221 -11.60 -10.94 -1.42
CA LEU A 221 -12.66 -10.91 -2.44
C LEU A 221 -12.16 -10.58 -3.83
N LEU A 222 -11.23 -9.63 -3.95
CA LEU A 222 -10.67 -9.25 -5.25
C LEU A 222 -10.03 -10.45 -5.97
N GLU A 223 -9.23 -11.26 -5.28
CA GLU A 223 -8.57 -12.43 -5.88
C GLU A 223 -9.59 -13.51 -6.27
N GLN A 224 -10.59 -13.73 -5.41
CA GLN A 224 -11.66 -14.71 -5.69
C GLN A 224 -12.50 -14.31 -6.91
N LEU A 225 -12.84 -13.03 -7.07
CA LEU A 225 -13.53 -12.50 -8.24
C LEU A 225 -12.66 -12.62 -9.51
N GLU A 226 -11.37 -12.27 -9.42
CA GLU A 226 -10.43 -12.39 -10.54
C GLU A 226 -10.29 -13.83 -11.04
N ASN A 227 -10.26 -14.81 -10.14
CA ASN A 227 -10.17 -16.23 -10.47
C ASN A 227 -11.39 -16.73 -11.25
N GLN A 228 -12.55 -16.06 -11.13
CA GLN A 228 -13.74 -16.32 -11.92
C GLN A 228 -13.83 -15.46 -13.19
N GLY A 229 -12.77 -14.71 -13.51
CA GLY A 229 -12.74 -13.80 -14.65
C GLY A 229 -13.50 -12.48 -14.44
N ILE A 230 -14.02 -12.23 -13.24
CA ILE A 230 -14.75 -11.00 -12.90
C ILE A 230 -13.73 -9.88 -12.65
N ARG A 231 -13.90 -8.76 -13.36
CA ARG A 231 -12.96 -7.63 -13.31
C ARG A 231 -13.51 -6.45 -12.54
N VAL A 232 -13.16 -6.35 -11.27
CA VAL A 232 -13.38 -5.14 -10.47
C VAL A 232 -12.22 -4.17 -10.69
N PRO A 233 -12.47 -2.86 -10.94
CA PRO A 233 -11.39 -1.88 -11.04
C PRO A 233 -10.60 -1.82 -9.74
N TYR A 234 -9.28 -1.87 -9.80
CA TYR A 234 -8.42 -1.64 -8.64
C TYR A 234 -7.14 -0.93 -9.06
N SER A 235 -6.59 -0.13 -8.15
CA SER A 235 -5.28 0.53 -8.33
C SER A 235 -4.25 0.04 -7.31
N CYS A 236 -4.71 -0.38 -6.13
CA CYS A 236 -3.91 -1.04 -5.10
C CYS A 236 -4.53 -2.41 -4.75
N ARG A 237 -3.79 -3.27 -4.04
CA ARG A 237 -4.31 -4.48 -3.39
C ARG A 237 -4.20 -4.45 -1.86
N ALA A 238 -4.24 -3.25 -1.31
CA ALA A 238 -3.94 -2.97 0.10
C ALA A 238 -5.05 -2.22 0.83
N GLY A 239 -6.19 -1.97 0.17
CA GLY A 239 -7.32 -1.23 0.75
C GLY A 239 -7.11 0.28 0.90
N ILE A 240 -6.14 0.90 0.22
CA ILE A 240 -5.80 2.33 0.43
C ILE A 240 -6.35 3.22 -0.69
N CYS A 241 -6.29 2.78 -1.95
CA CYS A 241 -6.70 3.61 -3.10
C CYS A 241 -8.22 3.79 -3.22
N GLY A 242 -9.01 2.91 -2.61
CA GLY A 242 -10.48 2.92 -2.71
C GLY A 242 -11.07 2.56 -4.08
N CYS A 243 -10.26 2.24 -5.09
CA CYS A 243 -10.75 1.92 -6.44
C CYS A 243 -11.54 0.61 -6.50
N CYS A 244 -11.21 -0.35 -5.63
CA CYS A 244 -11.81 -1.68 -5.54
C CYS A 244 -13.14 -1.68 -4.75
N ARG A 245 -13.77 -0.51 -4.60
CA ARG A 245 -14.99 -0.34 -3.81
C ARG A 245 -16.17 -0.98 -4.54
N ILE A 246 -16.93 -1.77 -3.80
CA ILE A 246 -18.16 -2.44 -4.24
C ILE A 246 -19.18 -2.42 -3.10
N ARG A 247 -20.45 -2.67 -3.39
CA ARG A 247 -21.51 -2.75 -2.38
C ARG A 247 -21.65 -4.17 -1.86
N LEU A 248 -21.65 -4.33 -0.53
CA LEU A 248 -22.04 -5.57 0.12
C LEU A 248 -23.55 -5.52 0.35
N VAL A 249 -24.31 -6.34 -0.38
CA VAL A 249 -25.78 -6.37 -0.32
C VAL A 249 -26.26 -7.27 0.81
N ASP A 250 -25.60 -8.40 1.01
CA ASP A 250 -25.94 -9.39 2.03
C ASP A 250 -24.69 -10.17 2.48
N GLY A 251 -24.73 -10.67 3.71
CA GLY A 251 -23.66 -11.42 4.36
C GLY A 251 -22.60 -10.56 5.07
N GLU A 252 -21.52 -11.20 5.50
CA GLU A 252 -20.49 -10.59 6.34
C GLU A 252 -19.09 -10.80 5.78
N VAL A 253 -18.21 -9.81 6.01
CA VAL A 253 -16.80 -9.86 5.63
C VAL A 253 -15.89 -9.51 6.82
N SER A 254 -14.71 -10.12 6.85
CA SER A 254 -13.58 -9.75 7.70
C SER A 254 -12.73 -8.70 6.97
N PRO A 255 -12.64 -7.46 7.46
CA PRO A 255 -11.72 -6.48 6.90
C PRO A 255 -10.28 -6.76 7.36
N LEU A 256 -9.30 -6.61 6.46
CA LEU A 256 -7.88 -6.60 6.81
C LEU A 256 -7.43 -5.23 7.39
N LYS A 257 -8.28 -4.20 7.26
CA LYS A 257 -8.07 -2.84 7.78
C LYS A 257 -9.41 -2.22 8.13
N LYS A 258 -9.50 -1.47 9.24
CA LYS A 258 -10.74 -0.76 9.65
C LYS A 258 -11.32 0.11 8.53
N SER A 259 -10.47 0.77 7.74
CA SER A 259 -10.87 1.62 6.60
C SER A 259 -11.40 0.87 5.36
N ALA A 260 -11.40 -0.47 5.37
CA ALA A 260 -11.86 -1.28 4.25
C ALA A 260 -13.39 -1.40 4.17
N ILE A 261 -14.11 -1.11 5.25
CA ILE A 261 -15.58 -1.08 5.30
C ILE A 261 -16.00 0.39 5.40
N GLY A 262 -16.90 0.81 4.52
CA GLY A 262 -17.55 2.12 4.55
C GLY A 262 -18.86 2.07 5.33
N ASP A 263 -19.23 3.19 5.93
CA ASP A 263 -20.48 3.34 6.71
C ASP A 263 -21.75 3.23 5.83
N ASP A 264 -21.60 3.26 4.51
CA ASP A 264 -22.65 3.19 3.50
C ASP A 264 -22.93 1.75 3.00
N GLY A 265 -22.35 0.75 3.66
CA GLY A 265 -22.43 -0.66 3.25
C GLY A 265 -21.52 -1.00 2.06
N THR A 266 -20.60 -0.10 1.68
CA THR A 266 -19.56 -0.41 0.70
C THR A 266 -18.34 -1.05 1.37
N ILE A 267 -17.65 -1.90 0.61
CA ILE A 267 -16.44 -2.58 1.06
C ILE A 267 -15.35 -2.47 0.00
N LEU A 268 -14.10 -2.55 0.42
CA LEU A 268 -12.94 -2.66 -0.45
C LEU A 268 -12.63 -4.13 -0.67
N CYS A 269 -13.03 -4.69 -1.82
CA CYS A 269 -12.86 -6.13 -2.09
C CYS A 269 -11.39 -6.58 -2.06
N CYS A 270 -10.45 -5.66 -2.27
CA CYS A 270 -9.02 -5.90 -2.17
C CYS A 270 -8.48 -6.00 -0.74
N SER A 271 -9.32 -5.79 0.28
CA SER A 271 -8.96 -5.78 1.70
C SER A 271 -10.05 -6.39 2.59
N CYS A 272 -10.96 -7.19 2.02
CA CYS A 272 -12.03 -7.88 2.72
C CYS A 272 -12.05 -9.36 2.33
N VAL A 273 -12.20 -10.25 3.31
CA VAL A 273 -12.33 -11.70 3.17
C VAL A 273 -13.76 -12.09 3.58
N PRO A 274 -14.48 -12.95 2.84
CA PRO A 274 -15.82 -13.38 3.26
C PRO A 274 -15.80 -14.14 4.59
N LYS A 275 -16.77 -13.86 5.47
CA LYS A 275 -17.06 -14.70 6.65
C LYS A 275 -18.20 -15.67 6.39
N THR A 276 -19.21 -15.23 5.65
CA THR A 276 -20.42 -15.99 5.34
C THR A 276 -20.67 -16.03 3.83
N ALA A 277 -21.78 -16.63 3.40
CA ALA A 277 -22.27 -16.45 2.04
C ALA A 277 -22.63 -14.96 1.84
N ILE A 278 -22.22 -14.39 0.70
CA ILE A 278 -22.32 -12.96 0.46
C ILE A 278 -22.92 -12.65 -0.92
N ARG A 279 -23.55 -11.50 -1.01
CA ARG A 279 -24.04 -10.92 -2.28
C ARG A 279 -23.41 -9.56 -2.53
N LEU A 280 -22.87 -9.37 -3.73
CA LEU A 280 -22.08 -8.21 -4.12
C LEU A 280 -22.66 -7.52 -5.36
N GLU A 281 -22.64 -6.19 -5.35
CA GLU A 281 -22.99 -5.33 -6.48
C GLU A 281 -21.87 -4.33 -6.77
N SER A 282 -21.74 -3.91 -8.04
CA SER A 282 -20.68 -3.00 -8.50
C SER A 282 -20.94 -1.55 -8.18
#